data_AF-A0A8A3P002-F1
#
_entry.id   AF-A0A8A3P002-F1
#
_cell.length_a   1.000
_cell.length_b   1.000
_cell.length_c   1.000
_cell.angle_alpha   90.00
_cell.angle_beta   90.00
_cell.angle_gamma   90.00
#
_symmetry.space_group_name_H-M   'P 1'
#
loop_
_entity.id
_entity.type
_entity.pdbx_description
1 polymer ?
#
loop_
_entity_poly.entity_id
_entity_poly.type
_entity_poly.pdbx_seq_one_letter_code
_entity_poly.pdbx_strand_id
1 'polypeptide(L)'
;MSMDAIACRYAAAVQTNGHRVEMITKDNIKTMLIPLYQYWVKKLGIKNGPQHIYYFRDGVSEGQFEHVINQEIKDMKAALLKEFGTVTTGTRWTVTVCTKRHHLRFFPKDNDMSAGDKNGNALPGTLVERDITHPFEYDFYLSSHSAIQGTARPVHYQVIMDEAKVPVNDFQRMVYQHCYQYMRSTTPVSLYPAVYYAHLASNRARAHEAHGHSEGPRGGEKFLEKVYEAAAKKVATGQSVPASSETGSSNLVQDVPLLPLGKLDESERVQQVDLDKIRQGMWYI
;
A
#
# COMPACT_ATOMS: atom_id res chain seq x y z
N MET A 1 1.46 -8.11 -7.98
CA MET A 1 1.40 -7.95 -9.46
C MET A 1 0.36 -8.90 -10.02
N SER A 2 -0.48 -8.47 -10.97
CA SER A 2 -1.39 -9.37 -11.68
C SER A 2 -0.60 -10.36 -12.54
N MET A 3 -1.12 -11.56 -12.78
CA MET A 3 -0.41 -12.67 -13.43
C MET A 3 -1.18 -13.24 -14.62
N ASP A 4 -2.21 -12.52 -15.08
CA ASP A 4 -3.07 -12.83 -16.20
C ASP A 4 -3.54 -11.55 -16.88
N ALA A 5 -4.01 -11.67 -18.12
CA ALA A 5 -4.46 -10.53 -18.93
C ALA A 5 -5.71 -9.84 -18.36
N ILE A 6 -6.55 -10.59 -17.63
CA ILE A 6 -7.80 -10.12 -17.02
C ILE A 6 -7.61 -9.57 -15.60
N ALA A 7 -6.38 -9.61 -15.07
CA ALA A 7 -6.03 -9.16 -13.72
C ALA A 7 -6.85 -9.80 -12.58
N CYS A 8 -7.25 -11.07 -12.73
CA CYS A 8 -7.97 -11.81 -11.68
C CYS A 8 -7.03 -12.59 -10.74
N ARG A 9 -5.81 -12.90 -11.19
CA ARG A 9 -4.82 -13.63 -10.38
C ARG A 9 -3.65 -12.72 -10.02
N TYR A 10 -3.32 -12.67 -8.74
CA TYR A 10 -2.19 -11.88 -8.24
C TYR A 10 -1.14 -12.75 -7.58
N ALA A 11 0.13 -12.42 -7.78
CA ALA A 11 1.21 -12.87 -6.93
C ALA A 11 1.78 -11.67 -6.15
N ALA A 12 2.21 -11.95 -4.92
CA ALA A 12 2.77 -10.96 -4.01
C ALA A 12 4.23 -11.30 -3.71
N ALA A 13 5.04 -10.27 -3.56
CA ALA A 13 6.36 -10.32 -2.96
C ALA A 13 6.35 -9.34 -1.78
N VAL A 14 7.08 -9.68 -0.72
CA VAL A 14 7.09 -8.95 0.55
C VAL A 14 8.52 -8.89 1.06
N GLN A 15 8.91 -7.76 1.62
CA GLN A 15 10.21 -7.51 2.24
C GLN A 15 10.07 -6.50 3.38
N THR A 16 11.04 -6.49 4.29
CA THR A 16 11.21 -5.45 5.31
C THR A 16 11.79 -4.20 4.66
N ASN A 17 11.25 -3.02 4.97
CA ASN A 17 11.61 -1.77 4.27
C ASN A 17 12.37 -0.76 5.12
N GLY A 18 12.81 -1.16 6.31
CA GLY A 18 13.26 -0.21 7.30
C GLY A 18 12.08 0.31 8.13
N HIS A 19 12.36 0.46 9.40
CA HIS A 19 11.78 1.39 10.34
C HIS A 19 11.18 2.70 9.68
N ARG A 20 9.82 2.88 9.57
CA ARG A 20 8.90 4.05 9.14
C ARG A 20 9.46 4.70 7.89
N VAL A 21 10.13 3.88 7.11
CA VAL A 21 10.48 4.24 5.76
C VAL A 21 9.28 3.82 4.94
N GLU A 22 8.40 4.81 4.68
CA GLU A 22 7.23 4.60 3.84
C GLU A 22 7.65 4.32 2.40
N MET A 23 8.68 5.03 1.89
CA MET A 23 9.15 4.88 0.51
C MET A 23 9.86 3.55 0.31
N ILE A 24 9.41 2.77 -0.68
CA ILE A 24 10.02 1.47 -0.95
C ILE A 24 11.47 1.65 -1.41
N THR A 25 12.41 1.00 -0.73
CA THR A 25 13.83 1.11 -1.06
C THR A 25 14.14 0.47 -2.43
N LYS A 26 15.19 0.99 -3.08
CA LYS A 26 15.64 0.49 -4.38
C LYS A 26 15.95 -1.01 -4.40
N ASP A 27 16.60 -1.50 -3.34
CA ASP A 27 16.94 -2.92 -3.23
C ASP A 27 15.68 -3.78 -3.11
N ASN A 28 14.69 -3.34 -2.32
CA ASN A 28 13.40 -4.01 -2.21
C ASN A 28 12.60 -3.98 -3.51
N ILE A 29 12.61 -2.86 -4.23
CA ILE A 29 12.04 -2.79 -5.57
C ILE A 29 12.68 -3.85 -6.46
N LYS A 30 14.01 -3.96 -6.46
CA LYS A 30 14.71 -4.95 -7.29
C LYS A 30 14.34 -6.39 -6.91
N THR A 31 14.39 -6.73 -5.62
CA THR A 31 14.14 -8.10 -5.14
C THR A 31 12.68 -8.52 -5.32
N MET A 32 11.73 -7.59 -5.23
CA MET A 32 10.30 -7.88 -5.38
C MET A 32 9.82 -7.76 -6.83
N LEU A 33 10.11 -6.65 -7.52
CA LEU A 33 9.54 -6.36 -8.83
C LEU A 33 10.12 -7.24 -9.93
N ILE A 34 11.43 -7.43 -9.95
CA ILE A 34 12.12 -8.11 -11.06
C ILE A 34 11.65 -9.56 -11.20
N PRO A 35 11.63 -10.41 -10.14
CA PRO A 35 11.16 -11.79 -10.28
C PRO A 35 9.69 -11.88 -10.71
N LEU A 36 8.84 -10.97 -10.20
CA LEU A 36 7.42 -10.93 -10.57
C LEU A 36 7.25 -10.55 -12.06
N TYR A 37 7.98 -9.56 -12.54
CA TYR A 37 7.94 -9.15 -13.94
C TYR A 37 8.50 -10.25 -14.86
N GLN A 38 9.63 -10.88 -14.51
CA GLN A 38 10.19 -12.01 -15.26
C GLN A 38 9.17 -13.15 -15.38
N TYR A 39 8.51 -13.49 -14.27
CA TYR A 39 7.49 -14.52 -14.24
C TYR A 39 6.27 -14.14 -15.12
N TRP A 40 5.82 -12.89 -15.06
CA TRP A 40 4.73 -12.39 -15.89
C TRP A 40 5.03 -12.51 -17.39
N VAL A 41 6.22 -12.04 -17.82
CA VAL A 41 6.68 -12.11 -19.22
C VAL A 41 6.73 -13.56 -19.70
N LYS A 42 7.31 -14.46 -18.89
CA LYS A 42 7.40 -15.89 -19.21
C LYS A 42 6.01 -16.52 -19.32
N LYS A 43 5.10 -16.18 -18.41
CA LYS A 43 3.76 -16.79 -18.34
C LYS A 43 2.85 -16.35 -19.47
N LEU A 44 2.88 -15.07 -19.85
CA LEU A 44 2.03 -14.55 -20.94
C LEU A 44 2.68 -14.66 -22.32
N GLY A 45 3.97 -15.02 -22.40
CA GLY A 45 4.69 -15.15 -23.67
C GLY A 45 4.92 -13.82 -24.40
N ILE A 46 4.74 -12.68 -23.70
CA ILE A 46 4.87 -11.35 -24.29
C ILE A 46 6.33 -10.93 -24.21
N LYS A 47 7.08 -11.14 -25.31
CA LYS A 47 8.52 -10.86 -25.41
C LYS A 47 8.88 -9.41 -25.08
N ASN A 48 7.97 -8.48 -25.32
CA ASN A 48 8.20 -7.04 -25.15
C ASN A 48 7.70 -6.49 -23.80
N GLY A 49 7.27 -7.35 -22.87
CA GLY A 49 6.68 -6.89 -21.61
C GLY A 49 5.32 -6.18 -21.76
N PRO A 50 4.76 -5.65 -20.66
CA PRO A 50 3.51 -4.92 -20.70
C PRO A 50 3.69 -3.56 -21.38
N GLN A 51 2.73 -3.18 -22.21
CA GLN A 51 2.69 -1.84 -22.82
C GLN A 51 2.27 -0.75 -21.83
N HIS A 52 1.58 -1.14 -20.75
CA HIS A 52 1.05 -0.23 -19.73
C HIS A 52 1.14 -0.91 -18.36
N ILE A 53 1.68 -0.19 -17.37
CA ILE A 53 1.67 -0.57 -15.96
C ILE A 53 0.79 0.41 -15.18
N TYR A 54 -0.22 -0.14 -14.50
CA TYR A 54 -0.97 0.57 -13.46
C TYR A 54 -0.35 0.28 -12.10
N TYR A 55 0.12 1.31 -11.41
CA TYR A 55 0.69 1.20 -10.07
C TYR A 55 -0.24 1.87 -9.06
N PHE A 56 -0.91 1.06 -8.25
CA PHE A 56 -1.75 1.53 -7.14
C PHE A 56 -0.96 1.50 -5.84
N ARG A 57 -0.75 2.67 -5.25
CA ARG A 57 0.01 2.87 -4.02
C ARG A 57 -0.92 3.24 -2.87
N ASP A 58 -0.88 2.54 -1.74
CA ASP A 58 -1.59 2.94 -0.52
C ASP A 58 -0.60 3.21 0.61
N GLY A 59 -0.95 4.07 1.55
CA GLY A 59 -0.13 4.37 2.73
C GLY A 59 0.83 5.55 2.56
N VAL A 60 0.57 6.46 1.61
CA VAL A 60 1.36 7.69 1.46
C VAL A 60 0.46 8.92 1.60
N SER A 61 1.00 9.97 2.22
CA SER A 61 0.32 11.27 2.33
C SER A 61 0.69 12.17 1.14
N GLU A 62 -0.09 13.25 0.94
CA GLU A 62 0.11 14.21 -0.16
C GLU A 62 1.55 14.75 -0.22
N GLY A 63 2.14 15.07 0.93
CA GLY A 63 3.53 15.54 1.01
C GLY A 63 4.59 14.52 0.55
N GLN A 64 4.21 13.27 0.30
CA GLN A 64 5.10 12.20 -0.16
C GLN A 64 4.89 11.85 -1.64
N PHE A 65 3.94 12.46 -2.35
CA PHE A 65 3.65 12.12 -3.75
C PHE A 65 4.85 12.32 -4.66
N GLU A 66 5.57 13.43 -4.48
CA GLU A 66 6.80 13.70 -5.21
C GLU A 66 7.87 12.62 -4.96
N HIS A 67 7.99 12.13 -3.72
CA HIS A 67 8.93 11.07 -3.37
C HIS A 67 8.57 9.75 -4.05
N VAL A 68 7.28 9.40 -4.14
CA VAL A 68 6.83 8.21 -4.88
C VAL A 68 7.31 8.29 -6.34
N ILE A 69 7.13 9.44 -7.00
CA ILE A 69 7.56 9.62 -8.39
C ILE A 69 9.08 9.59 -8.53
N ASN A 70 9.78 10.43 -7.76
CA ASN A 70 11.21 10.67 -7.93
C ASN A 70 12.10 9.56 -7.37
N GLN A 71 11.57 8.74 -6.45
CA GLN A 71 12.26 7.60 -5.87
C GLN A 71 11.67 6.28 -6.37
N GLU A 72 10.44 5.90 -5.96
CA GLU A 72 9.90 4.58 -6.24
C GLU A 72 9.76 4.33 -7.75
N ILE A 73 9.08 5.22 -8.49
CA ILE A 73 8.85 5.04 -9.94
C ILE A 73 10.16 5.09 -10.71
N LYS A 74 11.03 6.03 -10.37
CA LYS A 74 12.36 6.17 -10.99
C LYS A 74 13.19 4.90 -10.80
N ASP A 75 13.23 4.35 -9.60
CA ASP A 75 13.98 3.13 -9.31
C ASP A 75 13.34 1.89 -9.95
N MET A 76 12.00 1.80 -9.98
CA MET A 76 11.30 0.73 -10.71
C MET A 76 11.62 0.74 -12.21
N LYS A 77 11.54 1.91 -12.85
CA LYS A 77 11.88 2.07 -14.27
C LYS A 77 13.36 1.74 -14.53
N ALA A 78 14.27 2.22 -13.69
CA ALA A 78 15.70 1.93 -13.82
C ALA A 78 16.02 0.44 -13.63
N ALA A 79 15.36 -0.24 -12.69
CA ALA A 79 15.53 -1.67 -12.46
C ALA A 79 15.04 -2.49 -13.66
N LEU A 80 13.87 -2.15 -14.21
CA LEU A 80 13.34 -2.81 -15.40
C LEU A 80 14.21 -2.57 -16.64
N LEU A 81 14.68 -1.34 -16.84
CA LEU A 81 15.58 -1.01 -17.96
C LEU A 81 16.89 -1.79 -17.87
N LYS A 82 17.45 -1.94 -16.67
CA LYS A 82 18.70 -2.68 -16.45
C LYS A 82 18.56 -4.17 -16.76
N GLU A 83 17.46 -4.80 -16.34
CA GLU A 83 17.29 -6.25 -16.43
C GLU A 83 16.67 -6.71 -17.77
N PHE A 84 15.87 -5.86 -18.43
CA PHE A 84 15.14 -6.22 -19.65
C PHE A 84 15.47 -5.35 -20.87
N GLY A 85 16.36 -4.36 -20.72
CA GLY A 85 16.80 -3.49 -21.80
C GLY A 85 15.74 -2.49 -22.26
N THR A 86 16.00 -1.91 -23.44
CA THR A 86 15.21 -0.80 -24.01
C THR A 86 13.79 -1.17 -24.38
N VAL A 87 13.44 -2.45 -24.42
CA VAL A 87 12.06 -2.93 -24.58
C VAL A 87 11.11 -2.29 -23.56
N THR A 88 11.60 -2.00 -22.35
CA THR A 88 10.79 -1.43 -21.26
C THR A 88 10.59 0.09 -21.35
N THR A 89 11.33 0.80 -22.21
CA THR A 89 11.21 2.26 -22.33
C THR A 89 9.89 2.69 -22.99
N GLY A 90 9.25 1.79 -23.74
CA GLY A 90 7.94 2.01 -24.34
C GLY A 90 6.77 1.75 -23.38
N THR A 91 7.01 1.20 -22.19
CA THR A 91 5.96 0.93 -21.20
C THR A 91 5.49 2.23 -20.57
N ARG A 92 4.19 2.53 -20.72
CA ARG A 92 3.56 3.71 -20.12
C ARG A 92 3.13 3.40 -18.70
N TRP A 93 3.27 4.36 -17.79
CA TRP A 93 2.89 4.22 -16.38
C TRP A 93 1.72 5.12 -16.03
N THR A 94 0.76 4.56 -15.30
CA THR A 94 -0.26 5.33 -14.58
C THR A 94 -0.11 5.01 -13.10
N VAL A 95 0.22 6.02 -12.30
CA VAL A 95 0.47 5.89 -10.87
C VAL A 95 -0.66 6.56 -10.11
N THR A 96 -1.31 5.79 -9.24
CA THR A 96 -2.46 6.24 -8.48
C THR A 96 -2.26 5.96 -7.01
N VAL A 97 -2.32 6.99 -6.19
CA VAL A 97 -2.36 6.85 -4.73
C VAL A 97 -3.80 6.60 -4.31
N CYS A 98 -4.02 5.57 -3.51
CA CYS A 98 -5.30 5.18 -2.95
C CYS A 98 -5.31 5.51 -1.46
N THR A 99 -6.13 6.46 -1.03
CA THR A 99 -6.24 6.84 0.39
C THR A 99 -7.63 6.48 0.89
N LYS A 100 -7.73 5.46 1.76
CA LYS A 100 -9.00 5.07 2.40
C LYS A 100 -9.25 5.77 3.74
N ARG A 101 -8.18 6.16 4.44
CA ARG A 101 -8.25 6.71 5.80
C ARG A 101 -8.25 8.24 5.74
N HIS A 102 -9.40 8.82 5.44
CA HIS A 102 -9.63 10.27 5.48
C HIS A 102 -10.98 10.62 6.15
N HIS A 103 -11.25 11.92 6.30
CA HIS A 103 -12.41 12.43 7.04
C HIS A 103 -13.68 12.58 6.19
N LEU A 104 -13.58 12.60 4.85
CA LEU A 104 -14.74 12.73 3.96
C LEU A 104 -15.71 11.54 4.02
N ARG A 105 -17.01 11.83 3.99
CA ARG A 105 -18.13 10.88 3.95
C ARG A 105 -19.17 11.36 2.96
N PHE A 106 -19.84 10.43 2.28
CA PHE A 106 -20.94 10.73 1.38
C PHE A 106 -22.26 10.40 2.05
N PHE A 107 -23.18 11.36 1.99
CA PHE A 107 -24.54 11.21 2.46
C PHE A 107 -25.48 11.48 1.28
N PRO A 108 -26.41 10.54 0.99
CA PRO A 108 -27.52 10.83 0.09
C PRO A 108 -28.30 12.05 0.58
N LYS A 109 -28.94 12.77 -0.33
CA LYS A 109 -29.86 13.85 0.07
C LYS A 109 -31.03 13.28 0.86
N ASP A 110 -31.54 14.05 1.81
CA ASP A 110 -32.70 13.65 2.61
C ASP A 110 -33.87 13.24 1.72
N ASN A 111 -34.48 12.10 2.02
CA ASN A 111 -35.58 11.48 1.26
C ASN A 111 -35.26 11.08 -0.19
N ASP A 112 -34.00 11.10 -0.62
CA ASP A 112 -33.59 10.57 -1.93
C ASP A 112 -33.32 9.05 -1.83
N MET A 113 -34.39 8.26 -1.88
CA MET A 113 -34.30 6.80 -1.88
C MET A 113 -33.65 6.22 -3.13
N SER A 114 -33.41 7.03 -4.17
CA SER A 114 -32.72 6.58 -5.39
C SER A 114 -31.20 6.70 -5.29
N ALA A 115 -30.70 7.50 -4.33
CA ALA A 115 -29.27 7.74 -4.11
C ALA A 115 -28.71 7.04 -2.86
N GLY A 116 -29.57 6.50 -1.99
CA GLY A 116 -29.21 5.85 -0.73
C GLY A 116 -29.37 4.33 -0.72
N ASP A 117 -28.44 3.64 -0.08
CA ASP A 117 -28.59 2.23 0.28
C ASP A 117 -29.48 2.05 1.53
N LYS A 118 -29.77 0.79 1.87
CA LYS A 118 -30.63 0.43 3.02
C LYS A 118 -30.10 0.94 4.36
N ASN A 119 -28.81 1.28 4.44
CA ASN A 119 -28.12 1.74 5.64
C ASN A 119 -27.92 3.28 5.64
N GLY A 120 -28.50 3.99 4.67
CA GLY A 120 -28.36 5.45 4.54
C GLY A 120 -27.01 5.90 3.99
N ASN A 121 -26.24 5.01 3.36
CA ASN A 121 -25.00 5.36 2.68
C ASN A 121 -25.24 5.65 1.19
N ALA A 122 -24.30 6.36 0.57
CA ALA A 122 -24.30 6.50 -0.89
C ALA A 122 -24.20 5.13 -1.57
N LEU A 123 -24.93 4.97 -2.69
CA LEU A 123 -24.91 3.71 -3.45
C LEU A 123 -23.50 3.33 -3.93
N PRO A 124 -23.16 2.03 -3.98
CA PRO A 124 -21.93 1.56 -4.62
C PRO A 124 -21.83 2.07 -6.06
N GLY A 125 -20.67 2.60 -6.44
CA GLY A 125 -20.42 3.26 -7.72
C GLY A 125 -20.57 4.78 -7.67
N THR A 126 -20.94 5.36 -6.53
CA THR A 126 -20.95 6.83 -6.37
C THR A 126 -19.55 7.39 -6.57
N LEU A 127 -19.41 8.20 -7.61
CA LEU A 127 -18.18 8.87 -8.04
C LEU A 127 -18.35 10.38 -7.83
N VAL A 128 -17.35 11.01 -7.21
CA VAL A 128 -17.30 12.47 -7.04
C VAL A 128 -15.99 12.99 -7.59
N GLU A 129 -16.09 13.88 -8.58
CA GLU A 129 -14.96 14.44 -9.35
C GLU A 129 -14.86 15.97 -9.26
N ARG A 130 -15.82 16.62 -8.58
CA ARG A 130 -15.95 18.08 -8.55
C ARG A 130 -16.18 18.58 -7.13
N ASP A 131 -15.95 19.88 -6.96
CA ASP A 131 -16.19 20.70 -5.76
C ASP A 131 -15.29 20.37 -4.55
N ILE A 132 -15.14 19.10 -4.21
CA ILE A 132 -14.34 18.61 -3.07
C ILE A 132 -12.99 18.02 -3.49
N THR A 133 -12.75 17.87 -4.80
CA THR A 133 -11.52 17.37 -5.41
C THR A 133 -10.50 18.49 -5.59
N HIS A 134 -9.25 18.13 -5.89
CA HIS A 134 -8.18 19.08 -6.11
C HIS A 134 -8.45 19.94 -7.36
N PRO A 135 -8.27 21.28 -7.31
CA PRO A 135 -8.64 22.16 -8.41
C PRO A 135 -7.76 22.02 -9.67
N PHE A 136 -6.55 21.46 -9.54
CA PHE A 136 -5.56 21.39 -10.62
C PHE A 136 -5.02 20.00 -10.91
N GLU A 137 -5.25 19.04 -10.01
CA GLU A 137 -4.67 17.70 -10.12
C GLU A 137 -5.76 16.71 -10.47
N TYR A 138 -5.36 15.54 -10.97
CA TYR A 138 -6.32 14.51 -11.32
C TYR A 138 -6.63 13.64 -10.11
N ASP A 139 -7.74 13.93 -9.45
CA ASP A 139 -8.24 13.12 -8.35
C ASP A 139 -9.75 12.91 -8.39
N PHE A 140 -10.19 11.86 -7.72
CA PHE A 140 -11.60 11.55 -7.57
C PHE A 140 -11.84 10.69 -6.34
N TYR A 141 -13.05 10.77 -5.82
CA TYR A 141 -13.51 9.90 -4.76
C TYR A 141 -14.49 8.87 -5.31
N LEU A 142 -14.29 7.60 -4.94
CA LEU A 142 -15.14 6.50 -5.36
C LEU A 142 -15.62 5.70 -4.16
N SER A 143 -16.94 5.62 -3.99
CA SER A 143 -17.58 4.69 -3.06
C SER A 143 -17.92 3.40 -3.78
N SER A 144 -17.02 2.43 -3.80
CA SER A 144 -17.21 1.20 -4.57
C SER A 144 -18.00 0.09 -3.86
N HIS A 145 -18.31 0.23 -2.57
CA HIS A 145 -18.90 -0.82 -1.74
C HIS A 145 -20.08 -0.31 -0.93
N SER A 146 -20.99 -1.20 -0.56
CA SER A 146 -22.02 -0.90 0.44
C SER A 146 -21.46 -1.22 1.82
N ALA A 147 -21.58 -0.28 2.74
CA ALA A 147 -21.15 -0.48 4.12
C ALA A 147 -22.18 -1.32 4.86
N ILE A 148 -21.77 -2.50 5.33
CA ILE A 148 -22.63 -3.40 6.13
C ILE A 148 -23.03 -2.72 7.45
N GLN A 149 -22.14 -1.91 8.02
CA GLN A 149 -22.37 -1.20 9.27
C GLN A 149 -21.68 0.17 9.25
N GLY A 150 -22.36 1.16 9.81
CA GLY A 150 -21.86 2.53 9.93
C GLY A 150 -21.81 3.26 8.60
N THR A 151 -21.03 4.33 8.55
CA THR A 151 -20.88 5.17 7.36
C THR A 151 -19.77 4.66 6.44
N ALA A 152 -20.09 4.43 5.18
CA ALA A 152 -19.15 4.08 4.13
C ALA A 152 -18.07 5.15 4.01
N ARG A 153 -16.81 4.68 3.88
CA ARG A 153 -15.68 5.55 3.56
C ARG A 153 -15.41 5.41 2.07
N PRO A 154 -15.70 6.44 1.24
CA PRO A 154 -15.22 6.42 -0.13
C PRO A 154 -13.69 6.40 -0.12
N VAL A 155 -13.08 5.92 -1.20
CA VAL A 155 -11.63 5.98 -1.36
C VAL A 155 -11.29 7.18 -2.23
N HIS A 156 -10.31 7.95 -1.80
CA HIS A 156 -9.67 8.99 -2.59
C HIS A 156 -8.61 8.37 -3.50
N TYR A 157 -8.74 8.58 -4.80
CA TYR A 157 -7.77 8.16 -5.79
C TYR A 157 -7.11 9.40 -6.38
N GLN A 158 -5.81 9.57 -6.15
CA GLN A 158 -5.00 10.64 -6.72
C GLN A 158 -4.12 10.07 -7.84
N VAL A 159 -4.30 10.51 -9.08
CA VAL A 159 -3.43 10.12 -10.18
C VAL A 159 -2.25 11.08 -10.26
N ILE A 160 -1.11 10.66 -9.72
CA ILE A 160 0.10 11.50 -9.62
C ILE A 160 0.98 11.43 -10.87
N MET A 161 0.79 10.41 -11.72
CA MET A 161 1.47 10.27 -13.01
C MET A 161 0.54 9.55 -13.98
N ASP A 162 0.36 10.09 -15.19
CA ASP A 162 -0.37 9.43 -16.27
C ASP A 162 0.31 9.60 -17.62
N GLU A 163 1.14 8.62 -17.97
CA GLU A 163 1.81 8.56 -19.28
C GLU A 163 0.94 7.90 -20.34
N ALA A 164 -0.06 7.12 -19.93
CA ALA A 164 -0.92 6.40 -20.84
C ALA A 164 -2.03 7.28 -21.42
N LYS A 165 -2.46 8.30 -20.67
CA LYS A 165 -3.51 9.25 -21.08
C LYS A 165 -4.79 8.54 -21.49
N VAL A 166 -5.16 7.52 -20.71
CA VAL A 166 -6.41 6.80 -20.91
C VAL A 166 -7.57 7.75 -20.61
N PRO A 167 -8.69 7.70 -21.35
CA PRO A 167 -9.84 8.52 -21.03
C PRO A 167 -10.26 8.37 -19.56
N VAL A 168 -10.50 9.50 -18.89
CA VAL A 168 -10.81 9.58 -17.45
C VAL A 168 -11.92 8.60 -17.05
N ASN A 169 -13.02 8.61 -17.82
CA ASN A 169 -14.16 7.71 -17.60
C ASN A 169 -13.78 6.23 -17.72
N ASP A 170 -12.86 5.89 -18.63
CA ASP A 170 -12.43 4.50 -18.83
C ASP A 170 -11.55 4.03 -17.66
N PHE A 171 -10.67 4.91 -17.17
CA PHE A 171 -9.85 4.61 -16.00
C PHE A 171 -10.70 4.41 -14.74
N GLN A 172 -11.61 5.33 -14.44
CA GLN A 172 -12.50 5.23 -13.28
C GLN A 172 -13.43 4.02 -13.36
N ARG A 173 -13.97 3.73 -14.54
CA ARG A 173 -14.76 2.53 -14.80
C ARG A 173 -13.95 1.26 -14.58
N MET A 174 -12.70 1.23 -15.05
CA MET A 174 -11.78 0.12 -14.82
C MET A 174 -11.54 -0.09 -13.32
N VAL A 175 -11.25 0.99 -12.57
CA VAL A 175 -11.06 0.95 -11.11
C VAL A 175 -12.29 0.36 -10.42
N TYR A 176 -13.48 0.85 -10.76
CA TYR A 176 -14.74 0.38 -10.15
C TYR A 176 -15.06 -1.08 -10.51
N GLN A 177 -14.90 -1.49 -11.78
CA GLN A 177 -15.12 -2.87 -12.21
C GLN A 177 -14.19 -3.84 -11.51
N HIS A 178 -12.92 -3.48 -11.31
CA HIS A 178 -11.98 -4.34 -10.59
C HIS A 178 -12.36 -4.50 -9.12
N CYS A 179 -13.02 -3.55 -8.47
CA CYS A 179 -13.50 -3.73 -7.09
C CYS A 179 -14.42 -4.96 -6.90
N TYR A 180 -15.00 -5.50 -7.98
CA TYR A 180 -15.79 -6.75 -7.97
C TYR A 180 -14.95 -8.03 -8.13
N GLN A 181 -13.66 -7.92 -8.44
CA GLN A 181 -12.76 -9.05 -8.69
C GLN A 181 -11.97 -9.50 -7.45
N TYR A 182 -12.35 -9.03 -6.25
CA TYR A 182 -11.70 -9.49 -5.03
C TYR A 182 -12.16 -10.91 -4.65
N MET A 183 -11.28 -11.89 -4.84
CA MET A 183 -11.60 -13.31 -4.85
C MET A 183 -12.08 -13.88 -3.51
N ARG A 184 -11.91 -13.16 -2.40
CA ARG A 184 -12.35 -13.58 -1.07
C ARG A 184 -13.77 -13.09 -0.73
N SER A 185 -14.42 -12.33 -1.61
CA SER A 185 -15.77 -11.80 -1.39
C SER A 185 -16.63 -11.92 -2.64
N THR A 186 -17.93 -12.14 -2.45
CA THR A 186 -18.94 -12.03 -3.52
C THR A 186 -19.57 -10.65 -3.59
N THR A 187 -19.09 -9.70 -2.79
CA THR A 187 -19.50 -8.30 -2.78
C THR A 187 -18.32 -7.40 -3.17
N PRO A 188 -18.58 -6.24 -3.80
CA PRO A 188 -17.51 -5.33 -4.17
C PRO A 188 -16.80 -4.79 -2.93
N VAL A 189 -15.49 -4.66 -3.03
CA VAL A 189 -14.66 -4.13 -1.94
C VAL A 189 -14.37 -2.64 -2.13
N SER A 190 -14.02 -1.96 -1.04
CA SER A 190 -13.86 -0.50 -1.01
C SER A 190 -12.66 0.03 -1.80
N LEU A 191 -11.59 -0.76 -1.91
CA LEU A 191 -10.30 -0.39 -2.52
C LEU A 191 -10.08 -1.24 -3.76
N TYR A 192 -9.23 -0.76 -4.66
CA TYR A 192 -8.76 -1.57 -5.78
C TYR A 192 -8.14 -2.89 -5.27
N PRO A 193 -8.52 -4.08 -5.81
CA PRO A 193 -8.12 -5.36 -5.24
C PRO A 193 -6.61 -5.58 -5.10
N ALA A 194 -5.81 -5.04 -6.03
CA ALA A 194 -4.35 -5.15 -5.94
C ALA A 194 -3.80 -4.58 -4.62
N VAL A 195 -4.37 -3.49 -4.12
CA VAL A 195 -4.03 -2.88 -2.84
C VAL A 195 -4.45 -3.80 -1.69
N TYR A 196 -5.67 -4.34 -1.74
CA TYR A 196 -6.14 -5.30 -0.74
C TYR A 196 -5.24 -6.55 -0.66
N TYR A 197 -4.80 -7.08 -1.80
CA TYR A 197 -3.89 -8.21 -1.83
C TYR A 197 -2.51 -7.85 -1.26
N ALA A 198 -2.02 -6.64 -1.50
CA ALA A 198 -0.78 -6.14 -0.89
C ALA A 198 -0.90 -6.09 0.65
N HIS A 199 -2.02 -5.58 1.19
CA HIS A 199 -2.29 -5.61 2.64
C HIS A 199 -2.32 -7.03 3.19
N LEU A 200 -2.96 -7.99 2.50
CA LEU A 200 -2.99 -9.38 2.95
C LEU A 200 -1.59 -9.99 2.96
N ALA A 201 -0.78 -9.71 1.95
CA ALA A 201 0.59 -10.18 1.86
C ALA A 201 1.46 -9.59 2.97
N SER A 202 1.40 -8.28 3.21
CA SER A 202 2.07 -7.58 4.32
C SER A 202 1.68 -8.18 5.68
N ASN A 203 0.37 -8.30 5.95
CA ASN A 203 -0.12 -8.86 7.21
C ASN A 203 0.29 -10.33 7.39
N ARG A 204 0.39 -11.09 6.30
CA ARG A 204 0.91 -12.45 6.35
C ARG A 204 2.41 -12.48 6.65
N ALA A 205 3.19 -11.62 6.01
CA ALA A 205 4.63 -11.50 6.25
C ALA A 205 4.94 -11.22 7.72
N ARG A 206 4.17 -10.33 8.35
CA ARG A 206 4.26 -10.04 9.79
C ARG A 206 4.08 -11.27 10.68
N ALA A 207 3.22 -12.21 10.28
CA ALA A 207 3.03 -13.46 11.02
C ALA A 207 4.18 -14.46 10.83
N HIS A 208 5.01 -14.28 9.80
CA HIS A 208 6.20 -15.09 9.52
C HIS A 208 7.47 -14.54 10.15
N GLU A 209 7.45 -13.33 10.71
CA GLU A 209 8.56 -12.84 11.50
C GLU A 209 8.75 -13.75 12.72
N ALA A 210 9.97 -14.24 12.94
CA ALA A 210 10.32 -15.16 14.01
C ALA A 210 10.32 -14.46 15.39
N HIS A 211 9.16 -13.98 15.83
CA HIS A 211 8.95 -13.31 17.10
C HIS A 211 8.15 -14.19 18.04
N GLY A 212 8.58 -14.27 19.31
CA GLY A 212 7.84 -14.97 20.35
C GLY A 212 6.53 -14.24 20.67
N HIS A 213 5.42 -14.98 20.80
CA HIS A 213 4.11 -14.46 21.21
C HIS A 213 4.12 -13.69 22.55
N SER A 214 5.20 -13.81 23.34
CA SER A 214 5.43 -13.16 24.63
C SER A 214 5.72 -11.66 24.57
N GLU A 215 6.08 -11.09 23.41
CA GLU A 215 6.47 -9.68 23.31
C GLU A 215 5.28 -8.71 23.19
N GLY A 216 4.05 -9.24 23.14
CA GLY A 216 2.82 -8.46 23.18
C GLY A 216 2.47 -7.73 21.87
N PRO A 217 1.33 -7.00 21.84
CA PRO A 217 0.86 -6.32 20.64
C PRO A 217 1.83 -5.20 20.30
N ARG A 218 2.35 -5.16 19.07
CA ARG A 218 3.12 -4.04 18.51
C ARG A 218 2.24 -3.10 17.67
N GLY A 219 0.90 -3.20 17.78
CA GLY A 219 -0.08 -2.78 16.77
C GLY A 219 -1.47 -2.48 17.35
N GLY A 220 -2.15 -1.43 16.89
CA GLY A 220 -3.55 -1.14 17.22
C GLY A 220 -3.81 -0.58 18.62
N GLU A 221 -5.08 -0.52 19.02
CA GLU A 221 -5.55 0.10 20.26
C GLU A 221 -4.84 -0.42 21.51
N LYS A 222 -4.65 -1.75 21.62
CA LYS A 222 -3.94 -2.39 22.74
C LYS A 222 -2.44 -2.08 22.82
N PHE A 223 -1.80 -1.72 21.70
CA PHE A 223 -0.42 -1.21 21.77
C PHE A 223 -0.41 0.25 22.22
N LEU A 224 -1.33 1.07 21.71
CA LEU A 224 -1.42 2.47 22.13
C LEU A 224 -1.64 2.55 23.64
N GLU A 225 -2.53 1.73 24.18
CA GLU A 225 -2.76 1.56 25.61
C GLU A 225 -1.45 1.22 26.36
N LYS A 226 -0.68 0.23 25.89
CA LYS A 226 0.64 -0.10 26.47
C LYS A 226 1.66 1.03 26.38
N VAL A 227 1.65 1.82 25.31
CA VAL A 227 2.54 2.98 25.16
C VAL A 227 2.13 4.10 26.10
N TYR A 228 0.84 4.36 26.26
CA TYR A 228 0.32 5.31 27.23
C TYR A 228 0.66 4.89 28.67
N GLU A 229 0.49 3.61 29.01
CA GLU A 229 0.91 3.06 30.31
C GLU A 229 2.42 3.16 30.54
N ALA A 230 3.23 2.86 29.53
CA ALA A 230 4.69 2.95 29.62
C ALA A 230 5.16 4.40 29.75
N ALA A 231 4.53 5.34 29.04
CA ALA A 231 4.79 6.78 29.16
C ALA A 231 4.38 7.30 30.54
N ALA A 232 3.21 6.91 31.04
CA ALA A 232 2.73 7.25 32.38
C ALA A 232 3.68 6.74 33.48
N LYS A 233 4.19 5.51 33.35
CA LYS A 233 5.20 4.96 34.26
C LYS A 233 6.51 5.75 34.24
N LYS A 234 7.01 6.14 33.05
CA LYS A 234 8.24 6.93 32.93
C LYS A 234 8.13 8.29 33.61
N VAL A 235 6.98 8.96 33.45
CA VAL A 235 6.67 10.23 34.13
C VAL A 235 6.59 10.03 35.64
N ALA A 236 5.93 8.96 36.11
CA ALA A 236 5.85 8.63 37.53
C ALA A 236 7.22 8.33 38.17
N THR A 237 8.18 7.81 37.39
CA THR A 237 9.56 7.54 37.82
C THR A 237 10.53 8.71 37.63
N GLY A 238 10.06 9.89 37.20
CA GLY A 238 10.89 11.09 37.08
C GLY A 238 11.87 11.10 35.90
N GLN A 239 11.66 10.24 34.89
CA GLN A 239 12.49 10.22 33.67
C GLN A 239 11.89 11.15 32.62
N SER A 240 12.72 12.00 31.99
CA SER A 240 12.27 12.90 30.92
C SER A 240 11.92 12.13 29.64
N VAL A 241 10.85 12.56 28.98
CA VAL A 241 10.40 12.03 27.69
C VAL A 241 11.12 12.83 26.58
N PRO A 242 11.79 12.19 25.60
CA PRO A 242 12.44 12.93 24.53
C PRO A 242 11.39 13.60 23.63
N ALA A 243 11.65 14.86 23.25
CA ALA A 243 10.81 15.64 22.36
C ALA A 243 10.74 15.00 20.97
N SER A 244 9.53 14.88 20.42
CA SER A 244 9.29 14.38 19.08
C SER A 244 9.38 15.51 18.06
N SER A 245 10.58 15.75 17.52
CA SER A 245 10.82 16.45 16.25
C SER A 245 12.33 16.58 16.07
N GLU A 246 12.89 16.00 15.01
CA GLU A 246 13.67 16.78 14.04
C GLU A 246 14.03 15.94 12.81
N THR A 247 13.75 16.55 11.66
CA THR A 247 14.33 16.34 10.35
C THR A 247 15.86 16.26 10.40
N GLY A 248 16.45 15.22 9.83
CA GLY A 248 17.90 15.15 9.68
C GLY A 248 18.40 13.76 9.27
N SER A 249 18.86 13.65 8.03
CA SER A 249 19.57 12.52 7.46
C SER A 249 20.73 12.00 8.32
N SER A 250 20.83 10.70 8.56
CA SER A 250 22.09 9.93 8.46
C SER A 250 21.91 8.42 8.72
N ASN A 251 22.56 7.63 7.86
CA ASN A 251 23.07 6.26 8.04
C ASN A 251 22.09 5.11 8.33
N LEU A 252 21.66 4.47 7.23
CA LEU A 252 21.45 3.03 7.03
C LEU A 252 21.32 2.17 8.30
N VAL A 253 20.08 1.92 8.73
CA VAL A 253 19.73 0.72 9.51
C VAL A 253 19.00 -0.20 8.56
N GLN A 254 19.71 -1.19 8.02
CA GLN A 254 19.09 -2.30 7.28
C GLN A 254 18.38 -3.19 8.30
N ASP A 255 17.06 -3.26 8.21
CA ASP A 255 16.31 -4.32 8.89
C ASP A 255 16.70 -5.67 8.28
N VAL A 256 16.77 -6.71 9.12
CA VAL A 256 17.15 -8.06 8.68
C VAL A 256 16.14 -8.55 7.63
N PRO A 257 16.61 -9.10 6.49
CA PRO A 257 15.73 -9.67 5.46
C PRO A 257 14.82 -10.76 6.05
N LEU A 258 13.62 -10.91 5.47
CA LEU A 258 12.73 -12.02 5.85
C LEU A 258 13.44 -13.35 5.61
N LEU A 259 13.28 -14.28 6.55
CA LEU A 259 13.85 -15.62 6.43
C LEU A 259 13.32 -16.31 5.16
N PRO A 260 14.19 -16.96 4.37
CA PRO A 260 13.75 -17.73 3.21
C PRO A 260 12.82 -18.86 3.66
N LEU A 261 11.79 -19.16 2.85
CA LEU A 261 10.92 -20.30 3.10
C LEU A 261 11.70 -21.61 2.86
N GLY A 262 12.21 -22.22 3.94
CA GLY A 262 13.03 -23.43 3.90
C GLY A 262 13.69 -23.73 5.25
N LYS A 263 14.32 -24.91 5.40
CA LYS A 263 14.98 -25.32 6.65
C LYS A 263 16.21 -24.42 6.93
N LEU A 264 16.23 -23.84 8.13
CA LEU A 264 17.31 -22.97 8.62
C LEU A 264 18.56 -23.78 8.94
N ASP A 265 19.73 -23.24 8.59
CA ASP A 265 21.03 -23.72 9.08
C ASP A 265 21.40 -22.97 10.36
N GLU A 266 22.10 -23.62 11.30
CA GLU A 266 22.34 -23.10 12.65
C GLU A 266 23.18 -21.80 12.71
N SER A 267 23.84 -21.44 11.62
CA SER A 267 24.70 -20.25 11.49
C SER A 267 23.94 -18.94 11.22
N GLU A 268 22.63 -18.98 10.92
CA GLU A 268 21.81 -17.81 10.58
C GLU A 268 21.08 -17.18 11.78
N ARG A 269 21.39 -17.60 13.01
CA ARG A 269 20.78 -17.05 14.23
C ARG A 269 21.36 -15.68 14.57
N VAL A 270 20.53 -14.64 14.42
CA VAL A 270 20.82 -13.25 14.81
C VAL A 270 21.14 -13.15 16.31
N GLN A 271 22.21 -12.44 16.67
CA GLN A 271 22.66 -12.30 18.06
C GLN A 271 21.78 -11.32 18.85
N GLN A 272 21.64 -11.57 20.16
CA GLN A 272 20.78 -10.80 21.10
C GLN A 272 21.07 -9.29 21.11
N VAL A 273 22.29 -8.89 20.76
CA VAL A 273 22.76 -7.50 20.77
C VAL A 273 22.19 -6.68 19.59
N ASP A 274 21.83 -7.35 18.50
CA ASP A 274 21.21 -6.71 17.33
C ASP A 274 19.71 -6.47 17.56
N LEU A 275 19.06 -7.31 18.37
CA LEU A 275 17.64 -7.19 18.74
C LEU A 275 17.35 -5.97 19.63
N ASP A 276 18.30 -5.53 20.44
CA ASP A 276 18.11 -4.35 21.31
C ASP A 276 18.11 -3.02 20.55
N LYS A 277 18.70 -2.96 19.35
CA LYS A 277 18.72 -1.76 18.48
C LYS A 277 17.38 -1.54 17.75
N ILE A 278 16.53 -2.55 17.68
CA ILE A 278 15.22 -2.56 16.97
C ILE A 278 14.13 -1.84 17.79
N ARG A 279 14.38 -1.54 19.06
CA ARG A 279 13.34 -1.18 20.05
C ARG A 279 12.59 0.14 19.83
N GLN A 280 12.99 1.03 18.92
CA GLN A 280 12.43 2.39 18.87
C GLN A 280 11.48 2.63 17.70
N GLY A 281 10.76 1.57 17.31
CA GLY A 281 10.72 1.36 15.90
C GLY A 281 9.74 0.54 15.12
N MET A 282 8.64 1.22 14.86
CA MET A 282 7.91 1.13 13.62
C MET A 282 6.77 0.19 13.35
N TRP A 283 5.96 0.74 12.44
CA TRP A 283 4.52 0.68 12.34
C TRP A 283 4.16 0.64 10.86
N TYR A 284 3.71 -0.55 10.47
CA TYR A 284 2.74 -1.00 9.45
C TYR A 284 2.62 -0.38 8.05
N ILE A 285 2.79 -1.31 7.09
CA ILE A 285 2.23 -1.37 5.72
C ILE A 285 0.82 -1.97 5.75
#